data_AF-A0A7W0UN69-F1
#
_entry.id   AF-A0A7W0UN69-F1
#
_cell.length_a   1.000
_cell.length_b   1.000
_cell.length_c   1.000
_cell.angle_alpha   90.00
_cell.angle_beta   90.00
_cell.angle_gamma   90.00
#
_symmetry.space_group_name_H-M   'P 1'
#
loop_
_entity.id
_entity.type
_entity.pdbx_description
1 polymer ?
#
loop_
_entity_poly.entity_id
_entity_poly.type
_entity_poly.pdbx_seq_one_letter_code
_entity_poly.pdbx_strand_id
1 'polypeptide(L)'
;MTETGAGHELAYSEPEKIKSLDAEFLSGRRFPYQEDISLVDDVDLDAATPGDDLNWLEDIELLEEDGTPAVFDRYSNSFLKIYFAIPEGRGHEIARKVLMTHLQSGNSYGIQLKEQHTKFPQPELGPWVEGSKTVGTDWRAPVLEGWERPAGH
;
A
#
# COMPACT_ATOMS: atom_id res chain seq x y z
N MET A 1 14.76 13.39 23.15
CA MET A 1 15.78 13.15 22.10
C MET A 1 15.31 11.92 21.35
N THR A 2 15.20 12.05 20.03
CA THR A 2 14.45 11.20 19.11
C THR A 2 15.23 9.96 18.70
N GLU A 3 14.84 8.77 19.15
CA GLU A 3 15.38 7.46 18.74
C GLU A 3 14.60 6.85 17.55
N THR A 4 14.24 7.64 16.55
CA THR A 4 13.49 7.15 15.37
C THR A 4 14.34 7.07 14.09
N GLY A 5 15.62 7.43 14.13
CA GLY A 5 16.47 7.51 12.92
C GLY A 5 17.33 6.28 12.60
N ALA A 6 17.67 5.45 13.59
CA ALA A 6 18.72 4.43 13.43
C ALA A 6 18.30 3.24 12.55
N GLY A 7 17.03 2.84 12.57
CA GLY A 7 16.54 1.70 11.79
C GLY A 7 16.47 1.96 10.28
N HIS A 8 16.15 3.21 9.91
CA HIS A 8 15.99 3.60 8.50
C HIS A 8 17.34 3.70 7.77
N GLU A 9 18.38 4.22 8.43
CA GLU A 9 19.71 4.41 7.84
C GLU A 9 20.44 3.07 7.61
N LEU A 10 20.27 2.10 8.51
CA LEU A 10 20.84 0.75 8.38
C LEU A 10 20.25 -0.02 7.19
N ALA A 11 18.95 0.09 6.95
CA ALA A 11 18.26 -0.61 5.86
C ALA A 11 18.78 -0.22 4.47
N TYR A 12 19.14 1.05 4.25
CA TYR A 12 19.72 1.50 2.97
C TYR A 12 21.20 1.15 2.79
N SER A 13 21.93 0.93 3.89
CA SER A 13 23.36 0.56 3.84
C SER A 13 23.61 -0.92 3.56
N GLU A 14 22.63 -1.78 3.86
CA GLU A 14 22.71 -3.24 3.70
C GLU A 14 21.39 -3.78 3.10
N PRO A 15 21.01 -3.39 1.87
CA PRO A 15 19.71 -3.73 1.27
C PRO A 15 19.49 -5.25 1.16
N GLU A 16 20.55 -6.05 1.05
CA GLU A 16 20.53 -7.52 1.07
C GLU A 16 20.04 -8.12 2.40
N LYS A 17 19.95 -7.33 3.47
CA LYS A 17 19.43 -7.75 4.78
C LYS A 17 17.97 -7.35 5.01
N ILE A 18 17.34 -6.64 4.07
CA ILE A 18 15.90 -6.34 4.12
C ILE A 18 15.15 -7.64 3.85
N LYS A 19 14.57 -8.24 4.90
CA LYS A 19 13.87 -9.53 4.82
C LYS A 19 12.44 -9.41 4.28
N SER A 20 11.85 -8.23 4.38
CA SER A 20 10.51 -7.90 3.92
C SER A 20 10.38 -6.40 3.67
N LEU A 21 9.47 -6.01 2.78
CA LEU A 21 9.06 -4.63 2.61
C LEU A 21 7.74 -4.42 3.33
N ASP A 22 7.73 -3.53 4.32
CA ASP A 22 6.51 -3.02 4.94
C ASP A 22 6.16 -1.63 4.42
N ALA A 23 4.87 -1.30 4.45
CA ALA A 23 4.33 -0.05 3.92
C ALA A 23 4.93 1.19 4.61
N GLU A 24 5.37 1.04 5.86
CA GLU A 24 6.07 2.07 6.62
C GLU A 24 7.45 2.39 6.04
N PHE A 25 8.19 1.36 5.66
CA PHE A 25 9.48 1.51 5.01
C PHE A 25 9.32 2.20 3.65
N LEU A 26 8.37 1.73 2.84
CA LEU A 26 8.11 2.30 1.51
C LEU A 26 7.65 3.76 1.56
N SER A 27 6.82 4.12 2.54
CA SER A 27 6.25 5.47 2.65
C SER A 27 7.05 6.41 3.56
N GLY A 28 8.02 5.90 4.31
CA GLY A 28 8.78 6.64 5.33
C GLY A 28 7.93 7.11 6.51
N ARG A 29 6.71 6.59 6.69
CA ARG A 29 5.78 7.02 7.75
C ARG A 29 4.86 5.89 8.22
N ARG A 30 4.32 6.06 9.42
CA ARG A 30 3.18 5.27 9.91
C ARG A 30 1.86 5.90 9.53
N PHE A 31 0.84 5.06 9.39
CA PHE A 31 -0.52 5.49 9.16
C PHE A 31 -1.37 5.35 10.45
N PRO A 32 -2.21 6.33 10.80
CA PRO A 32 -2.96 6.30 12.07
C PRO A 32 -3.80 5.03 12.30
N TYR A 33 -4.43 4.49 11.24
CA TYR A 33 -5.24 3.28 11.32
C TYR A 33 -4.43 1.99 11.56
N GLN A 34 -3.10 2.05 11.64
CA GLN A 34 -2.29 0.93 12.11
C GLN A 34 -2.26 0.86 13.64
N GLU A 35 -2.49 1.97 14.33
CA GLU A 35 -2.35 2.09 15.79
C GLU A 35 -3.71 2.25 16.50
N ASP A 36 -4.76 2.64 15.78
CA ASP A 36 -6.09 2.88 16.35
C ASP A 36 -7.19 2.15 15.57
N ILE A 37 -7.78 1.13 16.20
CA ILE A 37 -8.87 0.34 15.63
C ILE A 37 -10.13 1.17 15.35
N SER A 38 -10.36 2.26 16.10
CA SER A 38 -11.57 3.08 15.92
C SER A 38 -11.59 3.79 14.57
N LEU A 39 -10.44 3.90 13.89
CA LEU A 39 -10.32 4.48 12.55
C LEU A 39 -10.70 3.51 11.42
N VAL A 40 -11.00 2.25 11.75
CA VAL A 40 -11.38 1.22 10.77
C VAL A 40 -12.64 0.45 11.16
N ASP A 41 -13.11 0.56 12.41
CA ASP A 41 -14.20 -0.30 12.92
C ASP A 41 -15.53 -0.07 12.19
N ASP A 42 -15.77 1.15 11.70
CA ASP A 42 -16.96 1.58 10.97
C ASP A 42 -16.88 1.36 9.45
N VAL A 43 -15.76 0.83 8.94
CA VAL A 43 -15.60 0.54 7.51
C VAL A 43 -16.61 -0.55 7.09
N ASP A 44 -17.52 -0.17 6.20
CA ASP A 44 -18.44 -1.09 5.54
C ASP A 44 -17.72 -1.83 4.41
N LEU A 45 -17.38 -3.11 4.64
CA LEU A 45 -16.66 -3.93 3.66
C LEU A 45 -17.50 -4.24 2.43
N ASP A 46 -18.82 -4.35 2.56
CA ASP A 46 -19.73 -4.63 1.44
C ASP A 46 -19.80 -3.39 0.54
N ALA A 47 -19.94 -2.19 1.14
CA ALA A 47 -19.93 -0.94 0.39
C ALA A 47 -18.54 -0.58 -0.19
N ALA A 48 -17.47 -0.99 0.49
CA ALA A 48 -16.10 -0.73 0.04
C ALA A 48 -15.66 -1.67 -1.11
N THR A 49 -16.41 -2.75 -1.35
CA THR A 49 -16.13 -3.72 -2.41
C THR A 49 -16.76 -3.29 -3.74
N PRO A 50 -15.95 -3.04 -4.77
CA PRO A 50 -16.47 -2.73 -6.08
C PRO A 50 -16.88 -4.00 -6.84
N GLY A 51 -18.16 -4.09 -7.19
CA GLY A 51 -18.74 -5.15 -8.01
C GLY A 51 -19.38 -6.29 -7.20
N ASP A 52 -20.09 -7.19 -7.89
CA ASP A 52 -20.81 -8.33 -7.28
C ASP A 52 -19.88 -9.49 -6.86
N ASP A 53 -18.56 -9.35 -7.03
CA ASP A 53 -17.59 -10.45 -6.85
C ASP A 53 -16.86 -10.35 -5.51
N LEU A 54 -17.50 -10.84 -4.43
CA LEU A 54 -16.96 -10.89 -3.06
C LEU A 54 -15.70 -11.74 -2.89
N ASN A 55 -15.34 -12.58 -3.86
CA ASN A 55 -14.22 -13.52 -3.75
C ASN A 55 -12.88 -12.82 -3.46
N TRP A 56 -12.71 -11.58 -3.94
CA TRP A 56 -11.45 -10.85 -3.77
C TRP A 56 -11.19 -10.40 -2.32
N LEU A 57 -12.26 -10.04 -1.58
CA LEU A 57 -12.18 -9.62 -0.18
C LEU A 57 -11.90 -10.84 0.70
N GLU A 58 -12.53 -11.97 0.38
CA GLU A 58 -12.38 -13.22 1.13
C GLU A 58 -10.92 -13.70 1.13
N ASP A 59 -10.22 -13.53 0.01
CA ASP A 59 -8.79 -13.82 -0.16
C ASP A 59 -7.85 -12.94 0.71
N ILE A 60 -8.36 -11.88 1.36
CA ILE A 60 -7.57 -11.10 2.31
C ILE A 60 -7.59 -11.81 3.66
N GLU A 61 -6.40 -12.18 4.11
CA GLU A 61 -6.19 -12.83 5.40
C GLU A 61 -5.38 -11.96 6.36
N LEU A 62 -5.60 -12.18 7.66
CA LEU A 62 -4.67 -11.73 8.67
C LEU A 62 -3.44 -12.63 8.60
N LEU A 63 -2.30 -12.02 8.36
CA LEU A 63 -0.99 -12.65 8.31
C LEU A 63 -0.14 -12.14 9.47
N GLU A 64 1.12 -12.54 9.49
CA GLU A 64 2.11 -12.09 10.46
C GLU A 64 3.40 -11.71 9.73
N GLU A 65 3.98 -10.57 10.11
CA GLU A 65 5.25 -10.08 9.62
C GLU A 65 6.13 -9.68 10.81
N ASP A 66 7.31 -10.30 10.94
CA ASP A 66 8.21 -10.11 12.09
C ASP A 66 7.54 -10.28 13.48
N GLY A 67 6.65 -11.27 13.63
CA GLY A 67 5.91 -11.47 14.89
C GLY A 67 4.82 -10.43 15.14
N THR A 68 4.52 -9.57 14.16
CA THR A 68 3.48 -8.54 14.24
C THR A 68 2.33 -8.91 13.31
N PRO A 69 1.05 -8.85 13.76
CA PRO A 69 -0.09 -9.04 12.88
C PRO A 69 -0.04 -8.07 11.70
N ALA A 70 -0.29 -8.56 10.48
CA ALA A 70 -0.17 -7.75 9.28
C ALA A 70 -1.17 -8.18 8.20
N VAL A 71 -1.47 -7.28 7.27
CA VAL A 71 -2.22 -7.59 6.05
C VAL A 71 -1.34 -7.30 4.83
N PHE A 72 -1.43 -8.13 3.80
CA PHE A 72 -0.62 -7.98 2.60
C PHE A 72 -1.30 -7.08 1.57
N ASP A 73 -0.64 -5.98 1.18
CA ASP A 73 -1.07 -5.13 0.08
C ASP A 73 -0.46 -5.60 -1.24
N ARG A 74 -1.31 -6.12 -2.12
CA ARG A 74 -0.91 -6.58 -3.46
C ARG A 74 -0.50 -5.43 -4.40
N TYR A 75 -0.97 -4.20 -4.20
CA TYR A 75 -0.63 -3.07 -5.07
C TYR A 75 0.82 -2.60 -4.87
N SER A 76 1.29 -2.59 -3.63
CA SER A 76 2.68 -2.24 -3.29
C SER A 76 3.59 -3.45 -3.11
N ASN A 77 3.03 -4.67 -3.05
CA ASN A 77 3.76 -5.90 -2.72
C ASN A 77 4.48 -5.76 -1.36
N SER A 78 3.75 -5.30 -0.36
CA SER A 78 4.27 -5.00 0.98
C SER A 78 3.29 -5.36 2.09
N PHE A 79 3.81 -5.61 3.29
CA PHE A 79 2.98 -5.82 4.48
C PHE A 79 2.58 -4.50 5.14
N LEU A 80 1.35 -4.44 5.62
CA LEU A 80 0.83 -3.37 6.46
C LEU A 80 0.60 -3.94 7.87
N LYS A 81 1.51 -3.60 8.78
CA LYS A 81 1.50 -4.06 10.18
C LYS A 81 0.35 -3.40 10.98
N ILE A 82 -0.22 -4.15 11.91
CA ILE A 82 -1.32 -3.75 12.80
C ILE A 82 -0.79 -3.79 14.24
N TYR A 83 -0.81 -2.64 14.92
CA TYR A 83 -0.18 -2.46 16.24
C TYR A 83 -1.17 -2.37 17.41
N PHE A 84 -2.47 -2.39 17.13
CA PHE A 84 -3.50 -2.48 18.16
C PHE A 84 -3.90 -3.93 18.43
N ALA A 85 -4.49 -4.17 19.60
CA ALA A 85 -5.02 -5.48 19.95
C ALA A 85 -6.23 -5.82 19.06
N ILE A 86 -6.11 -6.90 18.28
CA ILE A 86 -7.19 -7.39 17.45
C ILE A 86 -8.15 -8.23 18.31
N PRO A 87 -9.46 -7.94 18.33
CA PRO A 87 -10.43 -8.76 19.05
C PRO A 87 -10.44 -10.21 18.56
N GLU A 88 -10.54 -11.16 19.50
CA GLU A 88 -10.58 -12.58 19.19
C GLU A 88 -11.71 -12.90 18.19
N GLY A 89 -11.41 -13.72 17.18
CA GLY A 89 -12.35 -14.09 16.13
C GLY A 89 -12.59 -13.02 15.03
N ARG A 90 -12.06 -11.79 15.18
CA ARG A 90 -12.22 -10.71 14.18
C ARG A 90 -10.97 -10.48 13.31
N GLY A 91 -9.99 -11.38 13.33
CA GLY A 91 -8.71 -11.23 12.64
C GLY A 91 -8.81 -10.85 11.16
N HIS A 92 -9.42 -11.70 10.35
CA HIS A 92 -9.56 -11.49 8.91
C HIS A 92 -10.45 -10.28 8.58
N GLU A 93 -11.49 -10.03 9.38
CA GLU A 93 -12.35 -8.84 9.23
C GLU A 93 -11.55 -7.55 9.41
N ILE A 94 -10.77 -7.45 10.48
CA ILE A 94 -9.93 -6.27 10.76
C ILE A 94 -8.83 -6.10 9.71
N ALA A 95 -8.19 -7.19 9.27
CA ALA A 95 -7.20 -7.14 8.19
C ALA A 95 -7.79 -6.52 6.91
N ARG A 96 -8.99 -6.96 6.51
CA ARG A 96 -9.73 -6.38 5.38
C ARG A 96 -10.00 -4.89 5.58
N LYS A 97 -10.55 -4.51 6.74
CA LYS A 97 -10.88 -3.11 7.04
C LYS A 97 -9.65 -2.21 6.98
N VAL A 98 -8.54 -2.65 7.57
CA VAL A 98 -7.26 -1.93 7.53
C VAL A 98 -6.76 -1.77 6.08
N LEU A 99 -6.80 -2.83 5.27
CA LEU A 99 -6.40 -2.75 3.86
C LEU A 99 -7.33 -1.83 3.05
N MET A 100 -8.64 -1.88 3.27
CA MET A 100 -9.60 -0.99 2.61
C MET A 100 -9.32 0.47 2.91
N THR A 101 -9.14 0.82 4.19
CA THR A 101 -8.77 2.17 4.60
C THR A 101 -7.46 2.61 3.95
N HIS A 102 -6.46 1.72 3.88
CA HIS A 102 -5.17 2.00 3.25
C HIS A 102 -5.32 2.32 1.75
N LEU A 103 -6.07 1.50 1.01
CA LEU A 103 -6.30 1.66 -0.43
C LEU A 103 -7.15 2.89 -0.75
N GLN A 104 -8.27 3.09 -0.04
CA GLN A 104 -9.19 4.21 -0.26
C GLN A 104 -8.56 5.56 0.12
N SER A 105 -7.62 5.57 1.07
CA SER A 105 -6.83 6.76 1.41
C SER A 105 -5.71 7.07 0.41
N GLY A 106 -5.50 6.21 -0.60
CA GLY A 106 -4.38 6.33 -1.54
C GLY A 106 -3.01 6.16 -0.90
N ASN A 107 -2.94 5.47 0.23
CA ASN A 107 -1.70 5.30 1.00
C ASN A 107 -0.83 4.14 0.49
N SER A 108 -1.41 3.23 -0.29
CA SER A 108 -0.63 2.20 -0.97
C SER A 108 0.44 2.85 -1.85
N TYR A 109 1.69 2.43 -1.65
CA TYR A 109 2.80 2.97 -2.43
C TYR A 109 2.59 2.74 -3.94
N GLY A 110 2.00 1.60 -4.32
CA GLY A 110 1.61 1.33 -5.70
C GLY A 110 0.61 2.33 -6.27
N ILE A 111 -0.30 2.87 -5.44
CA ILE A 111 -1.24 3.93 -5.83
C ILE A 111 -0.50 5.26 -6.00
N GLN A 112 0.36 5.64 -5.04
CA GLN A 112 1.10 6.91 -5.08
C GLN A 112 1.98 7.04 -6.32
N LEU A 113 2.59 5.94 -6.77
CA LEU A 113 3.42 5.90 -7.97
C LEU A 113 2.63 6.14 -9.27
N LYS A 114 1.30 5.94 -9.27
CA LYS A 114 0.50 6.05 -10.49
C LYS A 114 0.52 7.44 -11.09
N GLU A 115 0.51 8.49 -10.27
CA GLU A 115 0.50 9.87 -10.76
C GLU A 115 1.75 10.19 -11.61
N GLN A 116 2.89 9.59 -11.27
CA GLN A 116 4.16 9.84 -11.93
C GLN A 116 4.44 8.87 -13.08
N HIS A 117 4.04 7.61 -12.93
CA HIS A 117 4.54 6.52 -13.80
C HIS A 117 3.49 5.87 -14.69
N THR A 118 2.20 6.17 -14.49
CA THR A 118 1.14 5.60 -15.31
C THR A 118 1.28 6.08 -16.76
N LYS A 119 1.37 5.12 -17.68
CA LYS A 119 1.49 5.38 -19.13
C LYS A 119 0.16 5.53 -19.86
N PHE A 120 -0.90 4.92 -19.33
CA PHE A 120 -2.22 4.85 -19.97
C PHE A 120 -3.31 5.34 -19.01
N PRO A 121 -4.32 6.08 -19.50
CA PRO A 121 -5.40 6.58 -18.67
C PRO A 121 -6.07 5.48 -17.83
N GLN A 122 -6.11 5.68 -16.51
CA GLN A 122 -6.79 4.78 -15.56
C GLN A 122 -7.18 5.53 -14.27
N PRO A 123 -8.15 5.03 -13.48
CA PRO A 123 -8.44 5.59 -12.16
C PRO A 123 -7.27 5.43 -11.18
N GLU A 124 -6.95 6.49 -10.45
CA GLU A 124 -5.85 6.51 -9.46
C GLU A 124 -6.08 5.51 -8.34
N LEU A 125 -7.21 5.62 -7.64
CA LEU A 125 -7.60 4.73 -6.54
C LEU A 125 -8.23 3.44 -7.07
N GLY A 126 -8.14 3.16 -8.37
CA GLY A 126 -8.76 1.99 -8.96
C GLY A 126 -10.27 1.97 -8.71
N PRO A 127 -10.86 0.80 -8.44
CA PRO A 127 -12.30 0.68 -8.26
C PRO A 127 -12.77 1.01 -6.82
N TRP A 128 -11.87 1.34 -5.89
CA TRP A 128 -12.17 1.47 -4.46
C TRP A 128 -12.93 2.73 -4.07
N VAL A 129 -12.88 3.74 -4.93
CA VAL A 129 -13.50 5.06 -4.70
C VAL A 129 -14.17 5.52 -5.98
N GLU A 130 -15.47 5.78 -5.90
CA GLU A 130 -16.24 6.34 -7.01
C GLU A 130 -15.69 7.72 -7.41
N GLY A 131 -15.62 7.98 -8.71
CA GLY A 131 -15.14 9.27 -9.21
C GLY A 131 -13.65 9.52 -9.00
N SER A 132 -12.85 8.48 -8.74
CA SER A 132 -11.39 8.61 -8.62
C SER A 132 -10.79 9.30 -9.86
N LYS A 133 -9.85 10.23 -9.62
CA LYS A 133 -9.21 11.01 -10.68
C LYS A 133 -8.54 10.07 -11.70
N THR A 134 -8.58 10.45 -12.98
CA THR A 134 -7.85 9.72 -14.03
C THR A 134 -6.40 10.18 -14.07
N VAL A 135 -5.46 9.23 -14.03
CA VAL A 135 -4.01 9.46 -14.16
C VAL A 135 -3.47 8.84 -15.44
N GLY A 136 -2.31 9.30 -15.91
CA GLY A 136 -1.69 8.78 -17.14
C GLY A 136 -2.20 9.39 -18.44
N THR A 137 -2.89 10.54 -18.38
CA THR A 137 -3.32 11.30 -19.57
C THR A 137 -2.17 12.01 -20.28
N ASP A 138 -1.11 12.36 -19.54
CA ASP A 138 -0.03 13.24 -20.01
C ASP A 138 1.36 12.64 -19.84
N TRP A 139 1.46 11.30 -19.88
CA TRP A 139 2.74 10.62 -19.68
C TRP A 139 3.77 11.01 -20.75
N ARG A 140 5.00 11.27 -20.31
CA ARG A 140 6.14 11.52 -21.19
C ARG A 140 7.25 10.53 -20.89
N ALA A 141 7.88 10.04 -21.95
CA ALA A 141 9.02 9.15 -21.79
C ALA A 141 10.15 9.87 -21.03
N PRO A 142 10.76 9.22 -20.01
CA PRO A 142 11.93 9.77 -19.37
C PRO A 142 13.04 9.94 -20.42
N VAL A 143 13.60 11.14 -20.50
CA VAL A 143 14.74 11.46 -21.37
C VAL A 143 15.97 11.49 -20.49
N LEU A 144 16.95 10.66 -20.83
CA LEU A 144 18.23 10.65 -20.13
C LEU A 144 19.14 11.69 -20.81
N GLU A 145 19.46 12.77 -20.09
CA GLU A 145 20.25 13.87 -20.65
C GLU A 145 21.63 13.37 -21.12
N GLY A 146 22.01 13.72 -22.34
CA GLY A 146 23.27 13.28 -22.95
C GLY A 146 23.29 11.83 -23.44
N TRP A 147 22.19 11.08 -23.31
CA TRP A 147 22.08 9.74 -23.88
C TRP A 147 21.47 9.80 -25.28
N GLU A 148 22.27 9.46 -26.28
CA GLU A 148 21.79 9.21 -27.63
C GLU A 148 21.53 7.71 -27.81
N ARG A 149 20.37 7.36 -28.38
CA ARG A 149 20.08 5.96 -28.74
C ARG A 149 21.20 5.47 -29.68
N PRO A 150 21.89 4.36 -29.37
CA PRO A 150 22.87 3.79 -30.28
C PRO A 150 22.22 3.53 -31.64
N ALA A 151 22.90 3.90 -32.72
CA ALA A 151 22.49 3.49 -34.06
C ALA A 151 22.48 1.96 -34.07
N GLY A 152 21.28 1.37 -34.13
CA GLY A 152 21.10 -0.08 -34.06
C GLY A 152 21.84 -0.81 -35.18
N HIS A 153 22.23 -2.05 -34.90
CA HIS A 153 22.71 -3.02 -35.90
C HIS A 153 21.61 -3.42 -36.88
#